data_AF-A0A6G3WM91-F1
#
_entry.id   AF-A0A6G3WM91-F1
#
_cell.length_a   1.000
_cell.length_b   1.000
_cell.length_c   1.000
_cell.angle_alpha   90.00
_cell.angle_beta   90.00
_cell.angle_gamma   90.00
#
_symmetry.space_group_name_H-M   'P 1'
#
loop_
_entity.id
_entity.type
_entity.pdbx_description
1 polymer ?
#
loop_
_entity_poly.entity_id
_entity_poly.type
_entity_poly.pdbx_seq_one_letter_code
_entity_poly.pdbx_strand_id
1 'polypeptide(L)'
;ALVAIEGPSGSGRTCLLLALTGRMRTTEGHARTGGLRLPRQAAAVRGIAALGPVPGVSELDPAFTVAEHLNERALLQGRYGASLRT
;
A
#
# COMPACT_ATOMS: atom_id res chain seq x y z
N ALA A 1 -2.81 -12.79 11.98
CA ALA A 1 -2.87 -13.90 11.01
C ALA A 1 -2.10 -13.49 9.76
N LEU A 2 -1.37 -14.41 9.14
CA LEU A 2 -0.71 -14.22 7.85
C LEU A 2 -1.55 -14.88 6.76
N VAL A 3 -1.67 -14.25 5.59
CA VAL A 3 -2.41 -14.78 4.43
C VAL A 3 -1.50 -14.73 3.21
N ALA A 4 -1.45 -15.83 2.46
CA ALA A 4 -0.76 -15.91 1.18
C ALA A 4 -1.77 -15.97 0.02
N ILE A 5 -1.45 -15.34 -1.10
CA ILE A 5 -2.23 -15.40 -2.34
C ILE A 5 -1.36 -16.08 -3.40
N GLU A 6 -1.78 -17.27 -3.81
CA GLU A 6 -1.06 -18.11 -4.77
C GLU A 6 -1.83 -18.24 -6.09
N GLY A 7 -1.10 -18.49 -7.17
CA GLY A 7 -1.68 -18.64 -8.51
C GLY A 7 -0.64 -18.44 -9.62
N PRO A 8 -0.89 -19.01 -10.83
CA PRO A 8 0.00 -18.85 -11.98
C PRO A 8 0.24 -17.39 -12.37
N SER A 9 1.28 -17.14 -13.15
CA SER A 9 1.49 -15.85 -13.79
C SER A 9 0.26 -15.44 -14.60
N GLY A 10 -0.15 -14.17 -14.49
CA GLY A 10 -1.35 -13.65 -15.15
C GLY A 10 -2.67 -13.84 -14.39
N SER A 11 -2.70 -14.58 -13.27
CA SER A 11 -3.92 -14.80 -12.47
C SER A 11 -4.47 -13.55 -11.75
N GLY A 12 -3.79 -12.41 -11.86
CA GLY A 12 -4.26 -11.14 -11.28
C GLY A 12 -3.90 -10.92 -9.81
N ARG A 13 -2.98 -11.68 -9.22
CA ARG A 13 -2.53 -11.50 -7.81
C ARG A 13 -2.13 -10.05 -7.49
N THR A 14 -1.34 -9.43 -8.36
CA THR A 14 -0.95 -8.02 -8.22
C THR A 14 -2.17 -7.09 -8.34
N CYS A 15 -3.05 -7.32 -9.33
CA CYS A 15 -4.29 -6.54 -9.46
C CYS A 15 -5.16 -6.62 -8.21
N LEU A 16 -5.28 -7.81 -7.61
CA LEU A 16 -6.01 -8.03 -6.37
C LEU A 16 -5.38 -7.25 -5.21
N LEU A 17 -4.07 -7.32 -5.02
CA LEU A 17 -3.36 -6.56 -3.98
C LEU A 17 -3.50 -5.04 -4.20
N LEU A 18 -3.40 -4.56 -5.44
CA LEU A 18 -3.62 -3.15 -5.76
C LEU A 18 -5.07 -2.72 -5.46
N ALA A 19 -6.06 -3.55 -5.79
CA ALA A 19 -7.46 -3.26 -5.52
C ALA A 19 -7.74 -3.18 -4.01
N LEU A 20 -7.28 -4.17 -3.23
CA LEU A 20 -7.48 -4.24 -1.77
C LEU A 20 -6.75 -3.12 -1.01
N THR A 21 -5.69 -2.57 -1.59
CA THR A 21 -4.96 -1.42 -1.04
C THR A 21 -5.41 -0.08 -1.62
N GLY A 22 -6.52 -0.05 -2.37
CA GLY A 22 -7.12 1.16 -2.92
C GLY A 22 -6.30 1.84 -4.02
N ARG A 23 -5.39 1.10 -4.68
CA ARG A 23 -4.50 1.57 -5.75
C ARG A 23 -4.94 1.12 -7.16
N MET A 24 -6.00 0.31 -7.25
CA MET A 24 -6.63 -0.06 -8.52
C MET A 24 -8.17 -0.01 -8.37
N ARG A 25 -8.85 0.48 -9.41
CA ARG A 25 -10.32 0.50 -9.47
C ARG A 25 -10.82 -0.90 -9.86
N THR A 26 -11.79 -1.43 -9.12
CA THR A 26 -12.48 -2.67 -9.50
C THR A 26 -13.53 -2.36 -10.57
N THR A 27 -13.72 -3.28 -11.51
CA THR A 27 -14.78 -3.18 -12.51
C THR A 27 -16.16 -3.33 -11.86
N GLU A 28 -16.27 -4.27 -10.91
CA GLU A 28 -17.48 -4.57 -10.18
C GLU A 28 -17.18 -5.07 -8.76
N GLY A 29 -18.22 -5.31 -7.97
CA GLY A 29 -18.10 -5.79 -6.59
C GLY A 29 -17.63 -4.73 -5.60
N HIS A 30 -17.41 -5.16 -4.35
CA HIS A 30 -16.89 -4.31 -3.29
C HIS A 30 -16.05 -5.12 -2.30
N ALA A 31 -15.10 -4.45 -1.65
CA ALA A 31 -14.26 -5.04 -0.61
C ALA A 31 -14.21 -4.11 0.61
N ARG A 32 -13.72 -4.65 1.73
CA ARG A 32 -13.43 -3.86 2.94
C ARG A 32 -12.01 -4.10 3.42
N THR A 33 -11.28 -3.03 3.68
CA THR A 33 -9.92 -3.05 4.22
C THR A 33 -9.89 -2.17 5.47
N GLY A 34 -9.54 -2.73 6.63
CA GLY A 34 -9.57 -1.98 7.90
C GLY A 34 -10.95 -1.38 8.22
N GLY A 35 -12.03 -2.08 7.85
CA GLY A 35 -13.41 -1.60 8.03
C GLY A 35 -13.92 -0.62 6.96
N LEU A 36 -13.04 -0.07 6.13
CA LEU A 36 -13.34 0.91 5.08
C LEU A 36 -13.76 0.25 3.77
N ARG A 37 -14.82 0.75 3.13
CA ARG A 37 -15.41 0.20 1.91
C ARG A 37 -14.75 0.73 0.64
N LEU A 38 -14.30 -0.17 -0.22
CA LEU A 38 -13.78 0.13 -1.55
C LEU A 38 -14.89 0.06 -2.62
N PRO A 39 -14.83 0.89 -3.68
CA PRO A 39 -13.79 1.91 -3.96
C PRO A 39 -14.05 3.26 -3.26
N ARG A 40 -15.22 3.47 -2.65
CA ARG A 40 -15.67 4.77 -2.11
C ARG A 40 -14.70 5.40 -1.11
N GLN A 41 -14.03 4.61 -0.29
CA GLN A 41 -13.10 5.07 0.75
C GLN A 41 -11.62 4.79 0.40
N ALA A 42 -11.28 4.69 -0.89
CA ALA A 42 -9.93 4.32 -1.34
C ALA A 42 -8.83 5.26 -0.81
N ALA A 43 -9.09 6.56 -0.68
CA ALA A 43 -8.12 7.51 -0.11
C ALA A 43 -7.79 7.18 1.35
N ALA A 44 -8.80 6.89 2.17
CA ALA A 44 -8.61 6.47 3.55
C ALA A 44 -7.90 5.10 3.65
N VAL A 45 -8.23 4.15 2.76
CA VAL A 45 -7.54 2.86 2.68
C VAL A 45 -6.05 3.04 2.38
N ARG A 46 -5.67 3.94 1.45
CA ARG A 46 -4.25 4.23 1.14
C ARG A 46 -3.48 4.82 2.32
N GLY A 47 -4.16 5.49 3.25
CA GLY A 47 -3.56 6.00 4.48
C GLY A 47 -3.25 4.91 5.52
N ILE A 48 -3.92 3.76 5.46
CA ILE A 48 -3.74 2.65 6.42
C ILE A 48 -3.08 1.40 5.81
N ALA A 49 -2.99 1.33 4.47
CA ALA A 49 -2.47 0.18 3.75
C ALA A 49 -1.35 0.58 2.77
N ALA A 50 -0.21 -0.08 2.90
CA ALA A 50 0.94 0.04 2.01
C ALA A 50 1.19 -1.27 1.27
N LEU A 51 1.91 -1.19 0.16
CA LEU A 51 2.48 -2.35 -0.52
C LEU A 51 3.95 -2.46 -0.08
N GLY A 52 4.43 -3.69 0.07
CA GLY A 52 5.83 -3.94 0.34
C GLY A 52 6.72 -3.51 -0.84
N PRO A 53 8.04 -3.36 -0.60
CA PRO A 53 8.99 -3.03 -1.65
C PRO A 53 8.99 -4.11 -2.73
N VAL A 54 8.99 -3.67 -3.99
CA VAL A 54 9.07 -4.53 -5.17
C VAL A 54 10.38 -4.19 -5.89
N PRO A 55 11.31 -5.17 -6.01
CA PRO A 55 12.57 -4.95 -6.70
C PRO A 55 12.35 -4.45 -8.13
N GLY A 56 13.13 -3.45 -8.54
CA GLY A 56 13.03 -2.78 -9.85
C GLY A 56 11.85 -1.81 -9.99
N VAL A 57 11.02 -1.65 -8.96
CA VAL A 57 9.87 -0.73 -8.96
C VAL A 57 9.94 0.28 -7.81
N SER A 58 10.46 -0.13 -6.64
CA SER A 58 10.52 0.70 -5.43
C SER A 58 11.91 0.62 -4.81
N GLU A 59 12.91 0.99 -5.59
CA GLU A 59 14.30 1.07 -5.12
C GLU A 59 14.50 2.27 -4.21
N LEU A 60 15.40 2.12 -3.24
CA LEU A 60 15.89 3.22 -2.43
C LEU A 60 16.80 4.10 -3.30
N ASP A 61 16.66 5.41 -3.16
CA ASP A 61 17.60 6.34 -3.78
C ASP A 61 18.99 6.16 -3.11
N PRO A 62 20.03 5.79 -3.88
CA PRO A 62 21.36 5.52 -3.35
C PRO A 62 22.08 6.77 -2.82
N ALA A 63 21.59 7.97 -3.14
CA ALA A 63 22.14 9.22 -2.60
C ALA A 63 21.85 9.39 -1.10
N PHE A 64 20.88 8.65 -0.56
CA PHE A 64 20.46 8.75 0.84
C PHE A 64 20.89 7.54 1.65
N THR A 65 21.30 7.80 2.89
CA THR A 65 21.48 6.80 3.92
C THR A 65 20.13 6.22 4.36
N VAL A 66 20.17 5.06 5.03
CA VAL A 66 18.97 4.45 5.63
C VAL A 66 18.28 5.41 6.60
N ALA A 67 19.05 6.15 7.40
CA ALA A 67 18.50 7.11 8.37
C ALA A 67 17.74 8.25 7.67
N GLU A 68 18.24 8.72 6.53
CA GLU A 68 17.57 9.78 5.77
C GLU A 68 16.28 9.30 5.11
N HIS A 69 16.25 8.07 4.56
CA HIS A 69 15.02 7.44 4.07
C HIS A 69 13.96 7.32 5.17
N LEU A 70 14.35 6.90 6.37
CA LEU A 70 13.44 6.81 7.51
C LEU A 70 12.94 8.19 7.95
N ASN A 71 13.81 9.18 7.99
CA ASN A 71 13.45 10.55 8.34
C ASN A 71 12.48 11.16 7.31
N GLU A 72 12.75 10.99 6.01
CA GLU A 72 11.83 11.40 4.95
C GLU A 72 10.46 10.75 5.14
N ARG A 73 10.42 9.44 5.39
CA ARG A 73 9.16 8.72 5.62
C ARG A 73 8.40 9.27 6.82
N ALA A 74 9.08 9.54 7.93
CA ALA A 74 8.48 10.12 9.13
C ALA A 74 7.92 11.53 8.85
N LEU A 75 8.65 12.37 8.10
CA LEU A 75 8.20 13.71 7.71
C LEU A 75 6.97 13.66 6.79
N LEU A 76 6.95 12.74 5.83
CA LEU A 76 5.80 12.54 4.94
C LEU A 76 4.58 12.02 5.71
N GLN A 77 4.77 11.11 6.66
CA GLN A 77 3.68 10.63 7.53
C GLN A 77 3.13 11.76 8.42
N GLY A 78 4.01 12.58 9.01
CA GLY A 78 3.63 13.73 9.82
C GLY A 78 2.91 14.83 9.04
N ARG A 79 3.37 15.17 7.82
CA ARG A 79 2.74 16.19 6.97
C ARG A 79 1.40 15.76 6.36
N TYR A 80 1.21 14.46 6.11
CA TYR A 80 0.01 13.93 5.46
C TYR A 80 -0.92 13.13 6.40
N GLY A 81 -0.78 13.31 7.71
CA GLY A 81 -1.75 12.82 8.71
C GLY A 81 -1.79 11.31 8.88
N ALA A 82 -0.73 10.58 8.50
CA ALA A 82 -0.59 9.20 8.93
C ALA A 82 -0.20 9.22 10.41
N SER A 83 -1.09 8.76 11.30
CA SER A 83 -0.78 8.57 12.72
C SER A 83 0.56 7.83 12.83
N LEU A 84 1.55 8.47 13.46
CA LEU A 84 2.78 7.81 13.88
C LEU A 84 2.33 6.73 14.87
N ARG A 85 2.23 5.49 14.40
CA ARG A 85 1.93 4.35 15.27
C ARG A 85 3.17 4.16 16.13
N THR A 86 3.10 4.68 17.35
CA THR A 86 4.04 4.42 18.45
C THR A 86 3.75 3.05 19.04
#